data_AF-A0A242YYZ3-F1
#
_entry.id   AF-A0A242YYZ3-F1
#
_cell.length_a   1.000
_cell.length_b   1.000
_cell.length_c   1.000
_cell.angle_alpha   90.00
_cell.angle_beta   90.00
_cell.angle_gamma   90.00
#
_symmetry.space_group_name_H-M   'P 1'
#
loop_
_entity.id
_entity.type
_entity.pdbx_description
1 polymer ?
#
loop_
_entity_poly.entity_id
_entity_poly.type
_entity_poly.pdbx_seq_one_letter_code
_entity_poly.pdbx_strand_id
1 'polypeptide(L)'
;MNIISSIILALIGVCIFILIATFFFKDKRKKYTAENILKDLENQKAQMEKRSKEEQDIDIPYTFLDSFFNNFSFTEKIAPSNVIAEARRYEWFIGAKEYWTIYIVGSTLLTGSIFLMLNGHIGCVIGYVLGFYIHRFMLHVHRRKYKFVENDRISIYMKTMTNSLHILGTVIDAIEEVKPLVHSSIREELDKATFKLKQGKSVAEALSSLDKKYPYKELMFFHEMLDVADKNGGKNTEALESIALDFEDRKVKQMQLYAETTQGMKAFRNTAAIVIALPFIFKFFMPQAYSILMRTPLGSIVFVFTSLIILYCYTRLQKLADWNPEE
;
A
#
# COMPACT_ATOMS: atom_id res chain seq x y z
N MET A 1 25.98 -25.22 -28.72
CA MET A 1 24.51 -25.02 -28.81
C MET A 1 24.23 -24.22 -30.07
N ASN A 2 23.44 -24.75 -31.00
CA ASN A 2 23.25 -24.17 -32.33
C ASN A 2 22.69 -22.75 -32.25
N ILE A 3 23.22 -21.85 -33.09
CA ILE A 3 22.85 -20.42 -33.18
C ILE A 3 21.33 -20.25 -33.34
N ILE A 4 20.68 -21.18 -34.04
CA ILE A 4 19.23 -21.23 -34.24
C ILE A 4 18.48 -21.48 -32.92
N SER A 5 18.99 -22.36 -32.05
CA SER A 5 18.39 -22.64 -30.75
C SER A 5 18.52 -21.45 -29.80
N SER A 6 19.63 -20.71 -29.85
CA SER A 6 19.76 -19.46 -29.08
C SER A 6 18.85 -18.34 -29.59
N ILE A 7 18.59 -18.26 -30.90
CA ILE A 7 17.67 -17.27 -31.49
C ILE A 7 16.21 -17.57 -31.12
N ILE A 8 15.82 -18.86 -31.10
CA ILE A 8 14.46 -19.26 -30.69
C ILE A 8 14.25 -19.00 -29.20
N LEU A 9 15.23 -19.32 -28.36
CA LEU A 9 15.16 -19.05 -26.92
C LEU A 9 15.12 -17.53 -26.62
N ALA A 10 15.82 -16.74 -27.43
CA ALA A 10 15.81 -15.28 -27.42
C ALA A 10 14.44 -14.69 -27.79
N LEU A 11 13.83 -15.19 -28.87
CA LEU A 11 12.48 -14.79 -29.29
C LEU A 11 11.43 -15.17 -28.23
N ILE A 12 11.55 -16.35 -27.62
CA ILE A 12 10.67 -16.78 -26.53
C ILE A 12 10.86 -15.88 -25.30
N GLY A 13 12.10 -15.55 -24.95
CA GLY A 13 12.41 -14.64 -23.83
C GLY A 13 11.89 -13.22 -24.05
N VAL A 14 12.01 -12.69 -25.27
CA VAL A 14 11.46 -11.38 -25.66
C VAL A 14 9.93 -11.42 -25.69
N CYS A 15 9.30 -12.50 -26.18
CA CYS A 15 7.86 -12.68 -26.15
C CYS A 15 7.32 -12.81 -24.72
N ILE A 16 8.01 -13.53 -23.84
CA ILE A 16 7.66 -13.64 -22.42
C ILE A 16 7.86 -12.29 -21.71
N PHE A 17 8.94 -11.57 -22.01
CA PHE A 17 9.17 -10.23 -21.48
C PHE A 17 8.12 -9.23 -21.95
N ILE A 18 7.72 -9.27 -23.23
CA ILE A 18 6.64 -8.44 -23.78
C ILE A 18 5.29 -8.85 -23.20
N LEU A 19 5.02 -10.15 -22.99
CA LEU A 19 3.79 -10.62 -22.35
C LEU A 19 3.72 -10.19 -20.88
N ILE A 20 4.82 -10.30 -20.13
CA ILE A 20 4.89 -9.88 -18.73
C ILE A 20 4.85 -8.35 -18.65
N ALA A 21 5.56 -7.64 -19.51
CA ALA A 21 5.52 -6.18 -19.58
C ALA A 21 4.12 -5.70 -19.97
N THR A 22 3.44 -6.30 -20.95
CA THR A 22 2.06 -5.94 -21.30
C THR A 22 1.07 -6.36 -20.22
N PHE A 23 1.31 -7.43 -19.47
CA PHE A 23 0.46 -7.83 -18.34
C PHE A 23 0.61 -6.90 -17.13
N PHE A 24 1.84 -6.45 -16.83
CA PHE A 24 2.14 -5.54 -15.72
C PHE A 24 1.92 -4.05 -16.06
N PHE A 25 2.20 -3.62 -17.31
CA PHE A 25 1.93 -2.26 -17.81
C PHE A 25 0.53 -2.07 -18.38
N LYS A 26 -0.31 -3.12 -18.43
CA LYS A 26 -1.77 -2.94 -18.49
C LYS A 26 -2.27 -2.46 -17.13
N ASP A 27 -1.67 -1.38 -16.65
CA ASP A 27 -2.35 -0.44 -15.79
C ASP A 27 -3.56 0.00 -16.60
N LYS A 28 -4.74 -0.39 -16.12
CA LYS A 28 -6.01 -0.09 -16.74
C LYS A 28 -6.15 1.43 -16.76
N ARG A 29 -5.65 2.10 -17.81
CA ARG A 29 -6.21 3.40 -18.24
C ARG A 29 -7.61 3.12 -18.77
N LYS A 30 -8.52 2.75 -17.86
CA LYS A 30 -9.96 2.86 -18.07
C LYS A 30 -10.19 4.35 -18.35
N LYS A 31 -10.56 4.68 -19.59
CA LYS A 31 -11.13 6.00 -19.90
C LYS A 31 -12.50 5.99 -19.23
N TYR A 32 -12.60 6.60 -18.06
CA TYR A 32 -13.83 6.59 -17.28
C TYR A 32 -14.82 7.61 -17.88
N THR A 33 -15.75 7.14 -18.69
CA THR A 33 -16.98 7.89 -19.01
C THR A 33 -17.89 7.84 -17.78
N ALA A 34 -18.51 8.96 -17.40
CA ALA A 34 -19.32 9.11 -16.18
C ALA A 34 -20.38 7.99 -15.97
N GLU A 35 -20.93 7.47 -17.08
CA GLU A 35 -21.90 6.37 -17.10
C GLU A 35 -21.32 5.04 -16.57
N ASN A 36 -20.04 4.76 -16.83
CA ASN A 36 -19.36 3.56 -16.32
C ASN A 36 -18.94 3.70 -14.86
N ILE A 37 -18.79 4.92 -14.34
CA ILE A 37 -18.47 5.16 -12.92
C ILE A 37 -19.71 4.90 -12.06
N LEU A 38 -20.88 5.38 -12.49
CA LEU A 38 -22.15 5.11 -11.81
C LEU A 38 -22.47 3.61 -11.81
N LYS A 39 -22.24 2.91 -12.92
CA LYS A 39 -22.37 1.45 -13.02
C LYS A 39 -21.34 0.67 -12.19
N ASP A 40 -20.09 1.14 -12.08
CA ASP A 40 -19.09 0.53 -11.18
C ASP A 40 -19.45 0.79 -9.71
N LEU A 41 -20.03 1.95 -9.36
CA LEU A 41 -20.45 2.28 -7.99
C LEU A 41 -21.66 1.45 -7.53
N GLU A 42 -22.66 1.24 -8.40
CA GLU A 42 -23.79 0.35 -8.12
C GLU A 42 -23.35 -1.12 -8.05
N ASN A 43 -22.49 -1.58 -8.97
CA ASN A 43 -21.94 -2.93 -8.94
C ASN A 43 -21.00 -3.15 -7.75
N GLN A 44 -20.23 -2.14 -7.33
CA GLN A 44 -19.39 -2.21 -6.12
C GLN A 44 -20.22 -2.26 -4.85
N LYS A 45 -21.31 -1.50 -4.75
CA LYS A 45 -22.24 -1.61 -3.61
C LYS A 45 -22.89 -3.00 -3.56
N ALA A 46 -23.38 -3.51 -4.68
CA ALA A 46 -23.97 -4.85 -4.76
C ALA A 46 -22.96 -6.00 -4.53
N GLN A 47 -21.69 -5.81 -4.95
CA GLN A 47 -20.60 -6.76 -4.69
C GLN A 47 -20.07 -6.66 -3.25
N MET A 48 -20.05 -5.48 -2.64
CA MET A 48 -19.68 -5.31 -1.22
C MET A 48 -20.75 -5.91 -0.30
N GLU A 49 -22.03 -5.81 -0.65
CA GLU A 49 -23.13 -6.41 0.11
C GLU A 49 -23.19 -7.94 -0.02
N LYS A 50 -22.78 -8.48 -1.18
CA LYS A 50 -22.57 -9.93 -1.38
C LYS A 50 -21.27 -10.45 -0.75
N ARG A 51 -20.16 -9.72 -0.84
CA ARG A 51 -18.89 -10.05 -0.16
C ARG A 51 -19.04 -10.00 1.36
N SER A 52 -19.75 -9.02 1.90
CA SER A 52 -20.07 -8.93 3.33
C SER A 52 -20.86 -10.15 3.84
N LYS A 53 -21.74 -10.73 3.01
CA LYS A 53 -22.49 -11.95 3.33
C LYS A 53 -21.71 -13.25 3.07
N GLU A 54 -20.76 -13.27 2.12
CA GLU A 54 -19.86 -14.41 1.89
C GLU A 54 -18.64 -14.42 2.85
N GLU A 55 -18.23 -13.29 3.41
CA GLU A 55 -17.06 -13.13 4.30
C GLU A 55 -17.32 -13.54 5.76
N GLN A 56 -18.56 -13.87 6.13
CA GLN A 56 -18.87 -14.32 7.49
C GLN A 56 -18.55 -15.83 7.71
N ASP A 57 -18.19 -16.58 6.66
CA ASP A 57 -18.08 -18.05 6.75
C ASP A 57 -16.97 -18.66 5.84
N ILE A 58 -15.81 -18.00 5.73
CA ILE A 58 -14.64 -18.60 5.05
C ILE A 58 -13.64 -19.08 6.11
N ASP A 59 -13.82 -20.33 6.52
CA ASP A 59 -12.81 -21.12 7.21
C ASP A 59 -11.49 -21.04 6.44
N ILE A 60 -10.51 -20.39 7.06
CA ILE A 60 -9.15 -20.30 6.54
C ILE A 60 -8.60 -21.72 6.60
N PRO A 61 -8.27 -22.39 5.47
CA PRO A 61 -7.72 -23.72 5.55
C PRO A 61 -6.34 -23.60 6.18
N TYR A 62 -6.24 -24.03 7.45
CA TYR A 62 -4.99 -24.25 8.17
C TYR A 62 -4.11 -25.16 7.32
N THR A 63 -3.29 -24.55 6.48
CA THR A 63 -2.42 -25.32 5.59
C THR A 63 -1.16 -25.59 6.41
N PHE A 64 -0.70 -26.84 6.40
CA PHE A 64 0.48 -27.41 7.09
C PHE A 64 1.65 -26.44 7.39
N LEU A 65 1.91 -25.46 6.52
CA LEU A 65 2.94 -24.43 6.67
C LEU A 65 2.71 -23.41 7.80
N ASP A 66 1.47 -23.10 8.19
CA ASP A 66 1.20 -22.15 9.30
C ASP A 66 1.75 -22.69 10.64
N SER A 67 1.68 -24.01 10.83
CA SER A 67 2.26 -24.69 12.00
C SER A 67 3.79 -24.69 12.00
N PHE A 68 4.40 -24.74 10.80
CA PHE A 68 5.85 -24.72 10.64
C PHE A 68 6.44 -23.32 10.89
N PHE A 69 5.73 -22.26 10.47
CA PHE A 69 6.18 -20.88 10.61
C PHE A 69 5.85 -20.24 11.97
N ASN A 70 4.81 -20.68 12.68
CA ASN A 70 4.55 -20.22 14.06
C ASN A 70 5.55 -20.80 15.09
N ASN A 71 6.33 -21.82 14.72
CA ASN A 71 7.31 -22.42 15.62
C ASN A 71 8.61 -21.59 15.75
N PHE A 72 8.80 -20.56 14.91
CA PHE A 72 9.94 -19.64 14.94
C PHE A 72 9.46 -18.18 15.06
N SER A 73 9.95 -17.43 16.06
CA SER A 73 9.50 -16.06 16.34
C SER A 73 9.75 -15.04 15.22
N PHE A 74 10.72 -15.32 14.33
CA PHE A 74 11.01 -14.46 13.19
C PHE A 74 10.04 -14.68 12.02
N THR A 75 9.48 -15.88 11.89
CA THR A 75 8.62 -16.27 10.76
C THR A 75 7.13 -16.10 11.02
N GLU A 76 6.72 -15.90 12.27
CA GLU A 76 5.36 -15.53 12.65
C GLU A 76 4.89 -14.28 11.90
N LYS A 77 5.77 -13.28 11.74
CA LYS A 77 5.48 -12.07 10.95
C LYS A 77 5.34 -12.33 9.45
N ILE A 78 5.74 -13.48 8.94
CA ILE A 78 5.71 -13.79 7.51
C ILE A 78 4.66 -14.87 7.19
N ALA A 79 3.96 -15.37 8.21
CA ALA A 79 2.88 -16.34 8.03
C ALA A 79 1.77 -15.78 7.13
N PRO A 80 1.26 -16.57 6.16
CA PRO A 80 0.18 -16.17 5.25
C PRO A 80 -1.05 -15.64 5.98
N SER A 81 -1.45 -16.29 7.07
CA SER A 81 -2.59 -15.89 7.91
C SER A 81 -2.41 -14.48 8.49
N ASN A 82 -1.23 -14.17 9.03
CA ASN A 82 -0.91 -12.86 9.61
C ASN A 82 -0.82 -11.77 8.54
N VAL A 83 -0.27 -12.08 7.37
CA VAL A 83 -0.19 -11.12 6.25
C VAL A 83 -1.57 -10.82 5.67
N ILE A 84 -2.44 -11.82 5.55
CA ILE A 84 -3.83 -11.65 5.08
C ILE A 84 -4.65 -10.87 6.11
N ALA A 85 -4.50 -11.17 7.40
CA ALA A 85 -5.15 -10.43 8.48
C ALA A 85 -4.65 -8.96 8.53
N GLU A 86 -3.35 -8.73 8.35
CA GLU A 86 -2.76 -7.39 8.29
C GLU A 86 -3.20 -6.63 7.02
N ALA A 87 -3.31 -7.30 5.87
CA ALA A 87 -3.81 -6.72 4.62
C ALA A 87 -5.27 -6.27 4.74
N ARG A 88 -6.11 -7.07 5.40
CA ARG A 88 -7.53 -6.75 5.63
C ARG A 88 -7.70 -5.49 6.48
N ARG A 89 -6.79 -5.20 7.41
CA ARG A 89 -6.79 -3.93 8.18
C ARG A 89 -6.62 -2.69 7.31
N TYR A 90 -6.01 -2.83 6.14
CA TYR A 90 -5.79 -1.75 5.17
C TYR A 90 -6.75 -1.82 3.98
N GLU A 91 -7.93 -2.42 4.18
CA GLU A 91 -8.96 -2.63 3.15
C GLU A 91 -8.42 -3.38 1.91
N TRP A 92 -7.33 -4.14 2.06
CA TRP A 92 -6.78 -4.97 1.00
C TRP A 92 -7.24 -6.41 1.15
N PHE A 93 -8.37 -6.70 0.52
CA PHE A 93 -9.00 -8.02 0.50
C PHE A 93 -8.31 -8.96 -0.50
N ILE A 94 -7.21 -9.58 -0.07
CA ILE A 94 -6.55 -10.65 -0.84
C ILE A 94 -7.12 -11.99 -0.40
N GLY A 95 -7.65 -12.77 -1.33
CA GLY A 95 -8.04 -14.15 -1.07
C GLY A 95 -6.82 -15.06 -0.87
N ALA A 96 -6.96 -16.17 -0.13
CA ALA A 96 -5.87 -17.14 0.06
C ALA A 96 -5.29 -17.65 -1.27
N LYS A 97 -6.15 -17.85 -2.29
CA LYS A 97 -5.74 -18.24 -3.65
C LYS A 97 -4.89 -17.15 -4.33
N GLU A 98 -5.26 -15.89 -4.17
CA GLU A 98 -4.53 -14.74 -4.75
C GLU A 98 -3.18 -14.53 -4.07
N TYR A 99 -3.09 -14.78 -2.75
CA TYR A 99 -1.83 -14.74 -2.04
C TYR A 99 -0.82 -15.76 -2.58
N TRP A 100 -1.25 -17.01 -2.76
CA TRP A 100 -0.42 -18.09 -3.29
C TRP A 100 -0.03 -17.90 -4.75
N THR A 101 -0.91 -17.34 -5.59
CA THR A 101 -0.55 -17.04 -6.98
C THR A 101 0.51 -15.95 -7.07
N ILE A 102 0.38 -14.88 -6.28
CA ILE A 102 1.39 -13.82 -6.17
C ILE A 102 2.73 -14.40 -5.70
N TYR A 103 2.69 -15.35 -4.75
CA TYR A 103 3.90 -16.01 -4.26
C TYR A 103 4.59 -16.84 -5.32
N ILE A 104 3.87 -17.77 -5.94
CA ILE A 104 4.45 -18.70 -6.89
C ILE A 104 4.98 -17.94 -8.10
N VAL A 105 4.21 -16.98 -8.64
CA VAL A 105 4.62 -16.18 -9.80
C VAL A 105 5.78 -15.26 -9.46
N GLY A 106 5.73 -14.54 -8.33
CA GLY A 106 6.78 -13.62 -7.90
C GLY A 106 8.09 -14.35 -7.59
N SER A 107 8.01 -15.44 -6.84
CA SER A 107 9.17 -16.28 -6.50
C SER A 107 9.79 -16.94 -7.73
N THR A 108 8.98 -17.45 -8.67
CA THR A 108 9.48 -18.06 -9.91
C THR A 108 10.18 -17.03 -10.79
N LEU A 109 9.64 -15.81 -10.92
CA LEU A 109 10.29 -14.74 -11.68
C LEU A 109 11.60 -14.30 -11.06
N LEU A 110 11.63 -14.12 -9.74
CA LEU A 110 12.83 -13.69 -9.02
C LEU A 110 13.92 -14.76 -9.08
N THR A 111 13.55 -16.02 -8.86
CA THR A 111 14.43 -17.18 -8.94
C THR A 111 14.99 -17.36 -10.36
N GLY A 112 14.14 -17.23 -11.39
CA GLY A 112 14.57 -17.28 -12.79
C GLY A 112 15.55 -16.17 -13.15
N SER A 113 15.34 -14.95 -12.65
CA SER A 113 16.26 -13.83 -12.86
C SER A 113 17.62 -14.07 -12.21
N ILE A 114 17.64 -14.53 -10.95
CA ILE A 114 18.88 -14.81 -10.20
C ILE A 114 19.64 -16.00 -10.79
N PHE A 115 18.92 -17.05 -11.21
CA PHE A 115 19.51 -18.20 -11.90
C PHE A 115 20.21 -17.80 -13.20
N LEU A 116 19.58 -16.92 -13.98
CA LEU A 116 20.18 -16.35 -15.20
C LEU A 116 21.40 -15.46 -14.90
N MET A 117 21.54 -14.86 -13.72
CA MET A 117 22.71 -14.03 -13.38
C MET A 117 23.91 -14.85 -12.90
N LEU A 118 23.70 -15.84 -12.03
CA LEU A 118 24.79 -16.51 -11.32
C LEU A 118 25.22 -17.85 -11.93
N ASN A 119 24.51 -18.37 -12.95
CA ASN A 119 24.81 -19.66 -13.61
C ASN A 119 25.14 -20.78 -12.58
N GLY A 120 24.45 -20.80 -11.44
CA GLY A 120 24.76 -21.68 -10.31
C GLY A 120 23.52 -22.09 -9.53
N HIS A 121 23.46 -23.36 -9.14
CA HIS A 121 22.33 -23.96 -8.42
C HIS A 121 22.02 -23.28 -7.07
N ILE A 122 23.03 -22.64 -6.47
CA ILE A 122 22.92 -21.90 -5.20
C ILE A 122 22.01 -20.67 -5.35
N GLY A 123 21.95 -20.05 -6.54
CA GLY A 123 21.08 -18.90 -6.83
C GLY A 123 19.60 -19.24 -6.78
N CYS A 124 19.22 -20.50 -7.03
CA CYS A 124 17.83 -20.93 -6.97
C CYS A 124 17.28 -20.90 -5.53
N VAL A 125 18.10 -21.33 -4.56
CA VAL A 125 17.71 -21.35 -3.15
C VAL A 125 17.54 -19.92 -2.63
N ILE A 126 18.48 -19.03 -2.97
CA ILE A 126 18.43 -17.62 -2.56
C ILE A 126 17.22 -16.91 -3.18
N GLY A 127 16.94 -17.15 -4.46
CA GLY A 127 15.80 -16.54 -5.14
C GLY A 127 14.45 -16.96 -4.56
N TYR A 128 14.31 -18.24 -4.18
CA TYR A 128 13.07 -18.73 -3.59
C TYR A 128 12.84 -18.16 -2.18
N VAL A 129 13.92 -18.02 -1.39
CA VAL A 129 13.88 -17.39 -0.06
C VAL A 129 13.54 -15.90 -0.17
N LEU A 130 14.14 -15.18 -1.11
CA LEU A 130 13.82 -13.77 -1.36
C LEU A 130 12.40 -13.56 -1.92
N GLY A 131 11.88 -14.53 -2.67
CA GLY A 131 10.49 -14.52 -3.17
C GLY A 131 9.47 -14.44 -2.04
N PHE A 132 9.79 -14.95 -0.84
CA PHE A 132 8.91 -14.89 0.34
C PHE A 132 8.80 -13.46 0.91
N TYR A 133 9.78 -12.60 0.65
CA TYR A 133 9.74 -11.19 1.08
C TYR A 133 8.86 -10.30 0.21
N ILE A 134 8.39 -10.77 -0.96
CA ILE A 134 7.66 -9.95 -1.93
C ILE A 134 6.29 -9.50 -1.39
N HIS A 135 5.59 -10.32 -0.61
CA HIS A 135 4.29 -9.97 -0.04
C HIS A 135 4.42 -8.92 1.06
N ARG A 136 5.44 -9.06 1.90
CA ARG A 136 5.74 -8.06 2.94
C ARG A 136 6.03 -6.70 2.30
N PHE A 137 6.80 -6.68 1.21
CA PHE A 137 7.04 -5.46 0.45
C PHE A 137 5.75 -4.87 -0.13
N MET A 138 4.90 -5.69 -0.75
CA MET A 138 3.65 -5.22 -1.35
C MET A 138 2.66 -4.70 -0.32
N LEU A 139 2.56 -5.36 0.84
CA LEU A 139 1.78 -4.91 1.98
C LEU A 139 2.28 -3.54 2.49
N HIS A 140 3.59 -3.35 2.58
CA HIS A 140 4.17 -2.07 2.98
C HIS A 140 3.78 -0.95 2.02
N VAL A 141 3.86 -1.20 0.71
CA VAL A 141 3.43 -0.23 -0.32
C VAL A 141 1.94 0.07 -0.20
N HIS A 142 1.09 -0.94 0.03
CA HIS A 142 -0.34 -0.75 0.16
C HIS A 142 -0.70 0.05 1.42
N ARG A 143 -0.07 -0.28 2.55
CA ARG A 143 -0.20 0.45 3.81
C ARG A 143 0.14 1.93 3.65
N ARG A 144 1.21 2.26 2.92
CA ARG A 144 1.59 3.66 2.66
C ARG A 144 0.52 4.39 1.86
N LYS A 145 -0.01 3.78 0.80
CA LYS A 145 -1.10 4.38 0.01
C LYS A 145 -2.35 4.58 0.83
N TYR A 146 -2.68 3.61 1.67
CA TYR A 146 -3.86 3.65 2.53
C TYR A 146 -3.82 4.84 3.50
N LYS A 147 -2.66 5.17 4.09
CA LYS A 147 -2.50 6.35 4.95
C LYS A 147 -2.92 7.66 4.27
N PHE A 148 -2.61 7.85 2.98
CA PHE A 148 -3.04 9.05 2.25
C PHE A 148 -4.57 9.10 2.08
N VAL A 149 -5.19 7.96 1.77
CA VAL A 149 -6.65 7.85 1.66
C VAL A 149 -7.31 8.09 3.02
N GLU A 150 -6.71 7.58 4.09
CA GLU A 150 -7.15 7.78 5.46
C GLU A 150 -7.12 9.27 5.85
N ASN A 151 -5.99 9.96 5.63
CA ASN A 151 -5.87 11.40 5.86
C ASN A 151 -6.92 12.19 5.08
N ASP A 152 -7.19 11.81 3.83
CA ASP A 152 -8.20 12.48 3.01
C ASP A 152 -9.61 12.29 3.58
N ARG A 153 -9.96 11.07 4.00
CA ARG A 153 -11.26 10.76 4.65
C ARG A 153 -11.46 11.57 5.94
N ILE A 154 -10.42 11.72 6.78
CA ILE A 154 -10.48 12.52 8.01
C ILE A 154 -10.58 14.02 7.72
N SER A 155 -9.82 14.52 6.75
CA SER A 155 -9.89 15.92 6.30
C SER A 155 -11.29 16.28 5.80
N ILE A 156 -11.92 15.40 5.00
CA ILE A 156 -13.30 15.58 4.52
C ILE A 156 -14.26 15.61 5.71
N TYR A 157 -14.13 14.66 6.66
CA TYR A 157 -14.95 14.61 7.86
C TYR A 157 -14.87 15.90 8.69
N MET A 158 -13.68 16.41 9.01
CA MET A 158 -13.52 17.61 9.83
C MET A 158 -14.16 18.84 9.18
N LYS A 159 -14.01 18.97 7.85
CA LYS A 159 -14.62 20.05 7.07
C LYS A 159 -16.14 19.97 7.03
N THR A 160 -16.69 18.80 6.69
CA THR A 160 -18.14 18.61 6.63
C THR A 160 -18.77 18.78 8.01
N MET A 161 -18.11 18.28 9.05
CA MET A 161 -18.56 18.45 10.44
C MET A 161 -18.59 19.90 10.89
N THR A 162 -17.55 20.68 10.58
CA THR A 162 -17.52 22.11 10.91
C THR A 162 -18.64 22.87 10.19
N ASN A 163 -18.84 22.58 8.90
CA ASN A 163 -19.89 23.22 8.11
C ASN A 163 -21.30 22.83 8.60
N SER A 164 -21.55 21.56 8.86
CA SER A 164 -22.82 21.08 9.40
C SER A 164 -23.12 21.66 10.79
N LEU A 165 -22.11 21.76 11.66
CA LEU A 165 -22.27 22.39 12.96
C LEU A 165 -22.60 23.87 12.84
N HIS A 166 -21.99 24.58 11.90
CA HIS A 166 -22.30 25.98 11.63
C HIS A 166 -23.76 26.18 11.18
N ILE A 167 -24.32 25.24 10.42
CA ILE A 167 -25.71 25.31 9.91
C ILE A 167 -26.72 24.89 10.99
N LEU A 168 -26.45 23.80 11.71
CA LEU A 168 -27.43 23.14 12.59
C LEU A 168 -27.30 23.53 14.06
N GLY A 169 -26.13 24.02 14.50
CA GLY A 169 -25.87 24.49 15.86
C GLY A 169 -25.74 23.39 16.94
N THR A 170 -26.14 22.15 16.64
CA THR A 170 -26.09 21.00 17.57
C THR A 170 -25.19 19.91 17.01
N VAL A 171 -24.29 19.35 17.84
CA VAL A 171 -23.38 18.29 17.38
C VAL A 171 -24.11 17.01 16.95
N ILE A 172 -25.19 16.64 17.63
CA ILE A 172 -25.98 15.44 17.28
C ILE A 172 -26.54 15.55 15.85
N ASP A 173 -27.15 16.69 15.52
CA ASP A 173 -27.74 16.92 14.20
C ASP A 173 -26.66 17.03 13.12
N ALA A 174 -25.54 17.71 13.44
CA ALA A 174 -24.39 17.79 12.55
C ALA A 174 -23.79 16.41 12.23
N ILE A 175 -23.69 15.51 13.21
CA ILE A 175 -23.22 14.15 12.97
C ILE A 175 -24.19 13.40 12.03
N GLU A 176 -25.50 13.52 12.24
CA GLU A 176 -26.49 12.86 11.38
C GLU A 176 -26.44 13.37 9.93
N GLU A 177 -26.15 14.66 9.70
CA GLU A 177 -25.94 15.22 8.37
C GLU A 177 -24.64 14.74 7.71
N VAL A 178 -23.57 14.57 8.49
CA VAL A 178 -22.24 14.16 7.99
C VAL A 178 -22.16 12.68 7.66
N LYS A 179 -22.87 11.81 8.40
CA LYS A 179 -22.89 10.34 8.18
C LYS A 179 -23.03 9.90 6.72
N PRO A 180 -24.00 10.39 5.92
CA PRO A 180 -24.14 9.98 4.52
C PRO A 180 -22.99 10.45 3.61
N LEU A 181 -22.28 11.53 3.99
CA LEU A 181 -21.21 12.15 3.20
C LEU A 181 -19.84 11.47 3.39
N VAL A 182 -19.63 10.79 4.52
CA VAL A 182 -18.35 10.14 4.85
C VAL A 182 -18.31 8.66 4.46
N HIS A 183 -17.08 8.13 4.37
CA HIS A 183 -16.82 6.72 4.10
C HIS A 183 -17.41 5.80 5.20
N SER A 184 -17.75 4.56 4.84
CA SER A 184 -18.34 3.55 5.76
C SER A 184 -17.52 3.38 7.04
N SER A 185 -16.19 3.34 6.93
CA SER A 185 -15.26 3.17 8.06
C SER A 185 -15.36 4.28 9.12
N ILE A 186 -15.71 5.52 8.72
CA ILE A 186 -15.95 6.64 9.64
C ILE A 186 -17.41 6.63 10.10
N ARG A 187 -18.35 6.37 9.19
CA ARG A 187 -19.79 6.29 9.47
C ARG A 187 -20.11 5.34 10.62
N GLU A 188 -19.53 4.14 10.62
CA GLU A 188 -19.72 3.16 11.70
C GLU A 188 -19.31 3.70 13.08
N GLU A 189 -18.25 4.50 13.14
CA GLU A 189 -17.81 5.13 14.39
C GLU A 189 -18.71 6.31 14.78
N LEU A 190 -19.20 7.08 13.79
CA LEU A 190 -20.16 8.15 14.03
C LEU A 190 -21.52 7.61 14.51
N ASP A 191 -21.98 6.46 14.02
CA ASP A 191 -23.21 5.82 14.51
C ASP A 191 -23.08 5.42 15.99
N LYS A 192 -21.93 4.86 16.38
CA LYS A 192 -21.62 4.58 17.79
C LYS A 192 -21.55 5.87 18.61
N ALA A 193 -20.97 6.93 18.06
CA ALA A 193 -20.90 8.23 18.71
C ALA A 193 -22.28 8.83 18.93
N THR A 194 -23.17 8.82 17.94
CA THR A 194 -24.55 9.31 18.10
C THR A 194 -25.31 8.56 19.18
N PHE A 195 -25.14 7.24 19.28
CA PHE A 195 -25.76 6.45 20.34
C PHE A 195 -25.26 6.85 21.74
N LYS A 196 -23.95 7.14 21.88
CA LYS A 196 -23.36 7.64 23.14
C LYS A 196 -23.81 9.05 23.49
N LEU A 197 -23.91 9.95 22.50
CA LEU A 197 -24.42 11.31 22.68
C LEU A 197 -25.87 11.30 23.17
N LYS A 198 -26.72 10.45 22.59
CA LYS A 198 -28.12 10.26 23.03
C LYS A 198 -28.24 9.72 24.46
N GLN A 199 -27.18 9.10 25.00
CA GLN A 199 -27.09 8.68 26.40
C GLN A 199 -26.59 9.79 27.35
N GLY A 200 -26.34 10.99 26.85
CA GLY A 200 -25.85 12.12 27.64
C GLY A 200 -24.34 12.12 27.92
N LYS A 201 -23.56 11.33 27.17
CA LYS A 201 -22.09 11.42 27.22
C LYS A 201 -21.61 12.70 26.54
N SER A 202 -20.45 13.21 26.97
CA SER A 202 -19.82 14.36 26.32
C SER A 202 -19.40 14.05 24.88
N VAL A 203 -19.23 15.09 24.07
CA VAL A 203 -18.88 14.94 22.64
C VAL A 203 -17.51 14.29 22.48
N ALA A 204 -16.53 14.76 23.26
CA ALA A 204 -15.19 14.19 23.27
C ALA A 204 -15.20 12.70 23.69
N GLU A 205 -16.00 12.32 24.69
CA GLU A 205 -16.09 10.91 25.10
C GLU A 205 -16.82 10.05 24.06
N ALA A 206 -17.86 10.60 23.43
CA ALA A 206 -18.61 9.90 22.40
C ALA A 206 -17.74 9.57 21.17
N LEU A 207 -16.91 10.52 20.74
CA LEU A 207 -16.01 10.42 19.59
C LEU A 207 -14.67 9.74 19.89
N SER A 208 -14.37 9.42 21.16
CA SER A 208 -13.13 8.74 21.56
C SER A 208 -12.84 7.40 20.84
N SER A 209 -13.86 6.72 20.31
CA SER A 209 -13.62 5.50 19.50
C SER A 209 -13.06 5.82 18.11
N LEU A 210 -13.43 6.97 17.56
CA LEU A 210 -12.84 7.50 16.33
C LEU A 210 -11.37 7.90 16.56
N ASP A 211 -11.06 8.56 17.68
CA ASP A 211 -9.67 8.92 18.06
C ASP A 211 -8.77 7.70 18.28
N LYS A 212 -9.32 6.63 18.88
CA LYS A 212 -8.59 5.36 19.05
C LYS A 212 -8.30 4.68 17.71
N LYS A 213 -9.19 4.83 16.73
CA LYS A 213 -9.03 4.27 15.38
C LYS A 213 -8.06 5.11 14.54
N TYR A 214 -8.10 6.43 14.71
CA TYR A 214 -7.34 7.42 13.96
C TYR A 214 -6.57 8.35 14.92
N PRO A 215 -5.37 7.96 15.38
CA PRO A 215 -4.64 8.68 16.42
C PRO A 215 -3.90 9.92 15.86
N TYR A 216 -4.63 10.86 15.27
CA TYR A 216 -4.11 12.15 14.83
C TYR A 216 -4.31 13.19 15.92
N LYS A 217 -3.25 13.94 16.27
CA LYS A 217 -3.29 14.93 17.35
C LYS A 217 -4.32 16.03 17.08
N GLU A 218 -4.41 16.47 15.83
CA GLU A 218 -5.32 17.52 15.40
C GLU A 218 -6.77 17.04 15.37
N LEU A 219 -7.02 15.75 15.13
CA LEU A 219 -8.36 15.16 15.23
C LEU A 219 -8.84 15.10 16.68
N MET A 220 -7.96 14.69 17.60
CA MET A 220 -8.27 14.69 19.03
C MET A 220 -8.57 16.12 19.52
N PHE A 221 -7.71 17.08 19.15
CA PHE A 221 -7.91 18.49 19.48
C PHE A 221 -9.19 19.05 18.87
N PHE A 222 -9.54 18.62 17.65
CA PHE A 222 -10.81 18.98 17.01
C PHE A 222 -12.03 18.47 17.80
N HIS A 223 -12.02 17.23 18.28
CA HIS A 223 -13.12 16.71 19.11
C HIS A 223 -13.22 17.38 20.48
N GLU A 224 -12.10 17.77 21.09
CA GLU A 224 -12.10 18.57 22.33
C GLU A 224 -12.73 19.95 22.10
N MET A 225 -12.33 20.62 21.02
CA MET A 225 -12.92 21.91 20.64
C MET A 225 -14.39 21.78 20.23
N LEU A 226 -14.79 20.64 19.66
CA LEU A 226 -16.17 20.34 19.33
C LEU A 226 -17.04 20.21 20.58
N ASP A 227 -16.51 19.61 21.65
CA ASP A 227 -17.18 19.53 22.96
C ASP A 227 -17.35 20.92 23.61
N VAL A 228 -16.37 21.80 23.43
CA VAL A 228 -16.48 23.21 23.87
C VAL A 228 -17.52 23.98 23.05
N ALA A 229 -17.54 23.77 21.73
CA ALA A 229 -18.50 24.41 20.83
C ALA A 229 -19.94 23.97 21.13
N ASP A 230 -20.17 22.68 21.39
CA ASP A 230 -21.48 22.13 21.77
C ASP A 230 -22.01 22.74 23.07
N LYS A 231 -21.14 22.87 24.09
CA LYS A 231 -21.47 23.55 25.36
C LYS A 231 -21.85 25.02 25.19
N ASN A 232 -21.34 25.67 24.14
CA ASN A 232 -21.64 27.05 23.80
C ASN A 232 -22.79 27.20 22.77
N GLY A 233 -23.50 26.11 22.46
CA GLY A 233 -24.65 26.09 21.55
C GLY A 233 -24.27 26.26 20.08
N GLY A 234 -23.14 25.69 19.66
CA GLY A 234 -22.69 25.70 18.26
C GLY A 234 -22.11 27.03 17.78
N LYS A 235 -21.79 27.95 18.72
CA LYS A 235 -21.15 29.24 18.41
C LYS A 235 -19.64 29.11 18.45
N ASN A 236 -18.95 30.02 17.73
CA ASN A 236 -17.48 30.09 17.65
C ASN A 236 -16.83 28.88 16.96
N THR A 237 -17.40 28.46 15.83
CA THR A 237 -16.85 27.39 14.98
C THR A 237 -15.58 27.80 14.23
N GLU A 238 -15.17 29.07 14.30
CA GLU A 238 -13.94 29.58 13.68
C GLU A 238 -12.70 28.79 14.12
N ALA A 239 -12.63 28.38 15.39
CA ALA A 239 -11.54 27.55 15.89
C ALA A 239 -11.55 26.16 15.24
N LEU A 240 -12.73 25.55 15.06
CA LEU A 240 -12.88 24.26 14.38
C LEU A 240 -12.49 24.36 12.91
N GLU A 241 -12.87 25.44 12.23
CA GLU A 241 -12.50 25.72 10.85
C GLU A 241 -10.99 25.87 10.70
N SER A 242 -10.36 26.63 11.59
CA SER A 242 -8.90 26.80 11.58
C SER A 242 -8.17 25.47 11.78
N ILE A 243 -8.65 24.58 12.65
CA ILE A 243 -8.05 23.25 12.88
C ILE A 243 -8.25 22.36 11.65
N ALA A 244 -9.43 22.39 11.02
CA ALA A 244 -9.71 21.64 9.80
C ALA A 244 -8.86 22.12 8.62
N LEU A 245 -8.63 23.43 8.51
CA LEU A 245 -7.74 24.03 7.51
C LEU A 245 -6.28 23.66 7.76
N ASP A 246 -5.79 23.73 9.00
CA ASP A 246 -4.42 23.33 9.33
C ASP A 246 -4.17 21.84 9.03
N PHE A 247 -5.16 20.97 9.33
CA PHE A 247 -5.11 19.56 8.95
C PHE A 247 -5.01 19.37 7.43
N GLU A 248 -5.80 20.12 6.65
CA GLU A 248 -5.73 20.06 5.20
C GLU A 248 -4.41 20.60 4.65
N ASP A 249 -3.92 21.72 5.15
CA ASP A 249 -2.64 22.29 4.74
C ASP A 249 -1.49 21.33 5.02
N ARG A 250 -1.50 20.67 6.19
CA ARG A 250 -0.55 19.60 6.51
C ARG A 250 -0.66 18.44 5.51
N LYS A 251 -1.88 17.97 5.21
CA LYS A 251 -2.14 16.92 4.22
C LYS A 251 -1.60 17.31 2.84
N VAL A 252 -1.84 18.54 2.38
CA VAL A 252 -1.39 19.05 1.08
C VAL A 252 0.13 19.15 1.05
N LYS A 253 0.77 19.67 2.09
CA LYS A 253 2.24 19.71 2.22
C LYS A 253 2.84 18.31 2.16
N GLN A 254 2.26 17.34 2.89
CA GLN A 254 2.71 15.94 2.82
C GLN A 254 2.56 15.35 1.41
N MET A 255 1.46 15.66 0.71
CA MET A 255 1.27 15.22 -0.68
C MET A 255 2.27 15.85 -1.64
N GLN A 256 2.60 17.14 -1.48
CA GLN A 256 3.61 17.82 -2.28
C GLN A 256 4.99 17.20 -2.07
N LEU A 257 5.42 17.03 -0.82
CA LEU A 257 6.68 16.35 -0.46
C LEU A 257 6.75 14.92 -1.02
N TYR A 258 5.64 14.18 -0.93
CA TYR A 258 5.54 12.84 -1.50
C TYR A 258 5.65 12.85 -3.03
N ALA A 259 4.99 13.81 -3.70
CA ALA A 259 5.04 13.94 -5.15
C ALA A 259 6.46 14.27 -5.64
N GLU A 260 7.12 15.23 -5.00
CA GLU A 260 8.51 15.62 -5.28
C GLU A 260 9.47 14.44 -5.04
N THR A 261 9.34 13.76 -3.90
CA THR A 261 10.18 12.59 -3.59
C THR A 261 9.93 11.44 -4.55
N THR A 262 8.68 11.21 -4.93
CA THR A 262 8.30 10.18 -5.91
C THR A 262 8.94 10.43 -7.27
N GLN A 263 9.07 11.70 -7.70
CA GLN A 263 9.76 12.05 -8.94
C GLN A 263 11.25 11.68 -8.87
N GLY A 264 11.94 12.06 -7.79
CA GLY A 264 13.34 11.69 -7.56
C GLY A 264 13.55 10.16 -7.51
N MET A 265 12.64 9.45 -6.83
CA MET A 265 12.67 7.99 -6.76
C MET A 265 12.46 7.30 -8.10
N LYS A 266 11.54 7.81 -8.93
CA LYS A 266 11.32 7.26 -10.28
C LYS A 266 12.59 7.39 -11.13
N ALA A 267 13.28 8.52 -11.06
CA ALA A 267 14.55 8.71 -11.77
C ALA A 267 15.63 7.74 -11.27
N PHE A 268 15.81 7.62 -9.95
CA PHE A 268 16.74 6.66 -9.36
C PHE A 268 16.43 5.22 -9.77
N ARG A 269 15.16 4.81 -9.69
CA ARG A 269 14.71 3.47 -10.07
C ARG A 269 15.00 3.18 -11.54
N ASN A 270 14.77 4.14 -12.44
CA ASN A 270 15.06 3.98 -13.86
C ASN A 270 16.56 3.80 -14.10
N THR A 271 17.41 4.64 -13.49
CA THR A 271 18.87 4.51 -13.61
C THR A 271 19.38 3.20 -13.01
N ALA A 272 18.93 2.84 -11.81
CA ALA A 272 19.28 1.58 -11.16
C ALA A 272 18.86 0.36 -12.00
N ALA A 273 17.67 0.40 -12.62
CA ALA A 273 17.21 -0.65 -13.50
C ALA A 273 18.12 -0.82 -14.72
N ILE A 274 18.61 0.28 -15.33
CA ILE A 274 19.55 0.22 -16.46
C ILE A 274 20.89 -0.41 -16.03
N VAL A 275 21.45 0.01 -14.89
CA VAL A 275 22.73 -0.53 -14.40
C VAL A 275 22.61 -2.03 -14.06
N ILE A 276 21.50 -2.44 -13.46
CA ILE A 276 21.22 -3.87 -13.17
C ILE A 276 20.90 -4.65 -14.45
N ALA A 277 20.30 -4.03 -15.47
CA ALA A 277 19.98 -4.67 -16.76
C ALA A 277 21.21 -4.84 -17.66
N LEU A 278 22.22 -3.98 -17.52
CA LEU A 278 23.44 -3.99 -18.33
C LEU A 278 24.10 -5.38 -18.46
N PRO A 279 24.28 -6.17 -17.40
CA PRO A 279 24.90 -7.50 -17.47
C PRO A 279 24.02 -8.51 -18.21
N PHE A 280 22.69 -8.36 -18.12
CA PHE A 280 21.76 -9.18 -18.90
C PHE A 280 21.87 -8.86 -20.39
N ILE A 281 21.96 -7.58 -20.73
CA ILE A 281 22.19 -7.11 -22.11
C ILE A 281 23.51 -7.68 -22.64
N PHE A 282 24.61 -7.57 -21.87
CA PHE A 282 25.90 -8.15 -22.27
C PHE A 282 25.85 -9.67 -22.43
N LYS A 283 25.17 -10.39 -21.53
CA LYS A 283 25.02 -11.85 -21.64
C LYS A 283 24.30 -12.25 -22.92
N PHE A 284 23.32 -11.46 -23.37
CA PHE A 284 22.50 -11.76 -24.54
C PHE A 284 23.15 -11.35 -25.86
N PHE A 285 23.69 -10.12 -25.95
CA PHE A 285 24.25 -9.59 -27.18
C PHE A 285 25.72 -9.95 -27.39
N MET A 286 26.50 -10.11 -26.31
CA MET A 286 27.95 -10.38 -26.37
C MET A 286 28.36 -11.43 -25.33
N PRO A 287 27.91 -12.69 -25.47
CA PRO A 287 28.12 -13.75 -24.48
C PRO A 287 29.60 -14.03 -24.19
N GLN A 288 30.48 -13.85 -25.18
CA GLN A 288 31.93 -14.00 -25.01
C GLN A 288 32.50 -12.94 -24.07
N ALA A 289 32.14 -11.66 -24.26
CA ALA A 289 32.58 -10.57 -23.40
C ALA A 289 32.04 -10.71 -21.96
N TYR A 290 30.77 -11.10 -21.82
CA TYR A 290 30.18 -11.39 -20.51
C TYR A 290 30.90 -12.53 -19.78
N SER A 291 31.24 -13.61 -20.50
CA SER A 291 31.94 -14.75 -19.89
C SER A 291 33.34 -14.38 -19.40
N ILE A 292 34.07 -13.53 -20.12
CA ILE A 292 35.39 -13.04 -19.70
C ILE A 292 35.26 -12.14 -18.45
N LEU A 293 34.24 -11.27 -18.44
CA LEU A 293 33.97 -10.37 -17.33
C LEU A 293 33.55 -11.12 -16.05
N MET A 294 32.73 -12.16 -16.13
CA MET A 294 32.32 -12.93 -14.94
C MET A 294 33.31 -14.00 -14.50
N ARG A 295 34.14 -14.52 -15.41
CA ARG A 295 35.14 -15.53 -15.07
C ARG A 295 36.40 -14.91 -14.45
N THR A 296 36.62 -13.61 -14.64
CA THR A 296 37.66 -12.88 -13.93
C THR A 296 37.18 -12.52 -12.51
N PRO A 297 37.97 -12.82 -11.46
CA PRO A 297 37.57 -12.56 -10.08
C PRO A 297 37.29 -11.07 -9.82
N LEU A 298 38.01 -10.18 -10.51
CA LEU A 298 37.78 -8.72 -10.43
C LEU A 298 36.39 -8.31 -10.95
N GLY A 299 35.92 -8.87 -12.06
CA GLY A 299 34.62 -8.48 -12.62
C GLY A 299 33.44 -8.92 -11.76
N SER A 300 33.51 -10.12 -11.16
CA SER A 300 32.50 -10.58 -10.20
C SER A 300 32.44 -9.69 -8.96
N ILE A 301 33.59 -9.29 -8.41
CA ILE A 301 33.66 -8.39 -7.24
C ILE A 301 33.04 -7.03 -7.56
N VAL A 302 33.37 -6.42 -8.70
CA VAL A 302 32.81 -5.12 -9.11
C VAL A 302 31.29 -5.16 -9.23
N PHE A 303 30.73 -6.26 -9.75
CA PHE A 303 29.29 -6.43 -9.84
C PHE A 303 28.61 -6.57 -8.49
N VAL A 304 29.14 -7.42 -7.61
CA VAL A 304 28.61 -7.58 -6.25
C VAL A 304 28.65 -6.25 -5.53
N PHE A 305 29.77 -5.52 -5.62
CA PHE A 305 29.92 -4.21 -4.99
C PHE A 305 28.95 -3.16 -5.55
N THR A 306 28.78 -3.11 -6.87
CA THR A 306 27.81 -2.21 -7.54
C THR A 306 26.38 -2.54 -7.11
N SER A 307 26.02 -3.82 -7.05
CA SER A 307 24.69 -4.26 -6.60
C SER A 307 24.44 -3.88 -5.14
N LEU A 308 25.44 -4.06 -4.26
CA LEU A 308 25.35 -3.65 -2.86
C LEU A 308 25.21 -2.14 -2.69
N ILE A 309 25.94 -1.33 -3.48
CA ILE A 309 25.79 0.13 -3.45
C ILE A 309 24.38 0.54 -3.89
N ILE A 310 23.86 -0.03 -4.97
CA ILE A 310 22.49 0.28 -5.44
C ILE A 310 21.47 -0.11 -4.37
N LEU A 311 21.63 -1.26 -3.72
CA LEU A 311 20.77 -1.72 -2.63
C LEU A 311 20.85 -0.77 -1.42
N TYR A 312 22.05 -0.34 -1.05
CA TYR A 312 22.26 0.62 0.05
C TYR A 312 21.61 1.97 -0.27
N CYS A 313 21.83 2.52 -1.46
CA CYS A 313 21.18 3.74 -1.91
C CYS A 313 19.66 3.62 -1.92
N TYR A 314 19.13 2.47 -2.38
CA TYR A 314 17.70 2.21 -2.39
C TYR A 314 17.09 2.22 -0.97
N THR A 315 17.72 1.54 -0.01
CA THR A 315 17.23 1.51 1.38
C THR A 315 17.28 2.88 2.05
N ARG A 316 18.36 3.66 1.83
CA ARG A 316 18.47 5.03 2.35
C ARG A 316 17.44 5.96 1.71
N LEU A 317 17.20 5.83 0.41
CA LEU A 317 16.21 6.63 -0.30
C LEU A 317 14.78 6.30 0.17
N GLN A 318 14.48 5.02 0.42
CA GLN A 318 13.21 4.61 1.02
C GLN A 318 12.98 5.20 2.40
N LYS A 319 14.03 5.26 3.22
CA LYS A 319 13.95 5.88 4.55
C LYS A 319 13.68 7.38 4.47
N LEU A 320 14.24 8.09 3.47
CA LEU A 320 13.97 9.50 3.24
C LEU A 320 12.55 9.76 2.72
N ALA A 321 12.01 8.88 1.87
CA ALA A 321 10.64 8.99 1.39
C ALA A 321 9.58 8.68 2.44
N ASP A 322 9.94 7.92 3.47
CA ASP A 322 9.08 7.61 4.61
C ASP A 322 9.20 8.65 5.74
N TRP A 323 10.00 9.70 5.55
CA TRP A 323 10.20 10.70 6.57
C TRP A 323 8.89 11.44 6.85
N ASN A 324 8.37 11.20 8.04
CA ASN A 324 7.27 11.97 8.62
C ASN A 324 7.90 13.20 9.27
N PRO A 325 7.55 14.45 8.89
CA PRO A 325 8.14 15.65 9.46
C PRO A 325 7.94 15.84 10.98
N GLU A 326 7.20 14.95 11.63
CA GLU A 326 6.83 15.01 13.05
C GLU A 326 7.43 13.89 13.92
N GLU A 327 8.27 13.00 13.36
CA GLU A 327 9.13 12.06 14.11
C GLU A 327 10.61 12.47 14.04
#